data_AF-K0HZZ5-F1
#
_entry.id   AF-K0HZZ5-F1
#
_cell.length_a   1.000
_cell.length_b   1.000
_cell.length_c   1.000
_cell.angle_alpha   90.00
_cell.angle_beta   90.00
_cell.angle_gamma   90.00
#
_symmetry.space_group_name_H-M   'P 1'
#
loop_
_entity.id
_entity.type
_entity.pdbx_description
1 polymer ?
#
loop_
_entity_poly.entity_id
_entity_poly.type
_entity_poly.pdbx_seq_one_letter_code
_entity_poly.pdbx_strand_id
1 'polypeptide(L)'
;MTMNTITFNTLTGAVTEYTGFGFQSITPTHAGSAAGLFTLGGDTDAGQPIVAQVTTGKQLWGGSLKKTALMVYFSLKGEGTSTLTVTGEEDSYSYQFPVRATGESRCKPGQGIRENYLAFGYSNTDGAPFQLDRIEVLVAESKTRRV
;
A
#
# COMPACT_ATOMS: atom_id res chain seq x y z
N MET A 1 26.72 8.55 1.47
CA MET A 1 25.57 8.13 0.66
C MET A 1 25.48 6.62 0.82
N THR A 2 24.53 6.12 1.59
CA THR A 2 24.27 4.68 1.65
C THR A 2 23.69 4.27 0.29
N MET A 3 24.29 3.26 -0.34
CA MET A 3 23.80 2.72 -1.61
C MET A 3 22.55 1.88 -1.31
N ASN A 4 21.49 2.07 -2.09
CA ASN A 4 20.29 1.24 -1.98
C ASN A 4 20.58 -0.16 -2.53
N THR A 5 20.12 -1.19 -1.84
CA THR A 5 20.27 -2.57 -2.30
C THR A 5 19.02 -3.00 -3.03
N ILE A 6 19.14 -3.32 -4.32
CA ILE A 6 18.03 -3.87 -5.11
C ILE A 6 18.17 -5.39 -5.16
N THR A 7 17.09 -6.09 -4.82
CA THR A 7 16.98 -7.54 -4.87
C THR A 7 15.84 -7.92 -5.80
N PHE A 8 16.05 -8.95 -6.60
CA PHE A 8 15.06 -9.46 -7.54
C PHE A 8 14.75 -10.91 -7.20
N ASN A 9 13.49 -11.20 -6.92
CA ASN A 9 13.02 -12.56 -6.77
C ASN A 9 12.90 -13.20 -8.16
N THR A 10 13.84 -14.09 -8.50
CA THR A 10 13.90 -14.74 -9.81
C THR A 10 12.75 -15.71 -10.09
N LEU A 11 11.98 -16.11 -9.07
CA LEU A 11 10.81 -16.98 -9.23
C LEU A 11 9.54 -16.18 -9.55
N THR A 12 9.33 -15.04 -8.88
CA THR A 12 8.09 -14.25 -9.01
C THR A 12 8.25 -13.01 -9.89
N GLY A 13 9.47 -12.60 -10.18
CA GLY A 13 9.77 -11.33 -10.83
C GLY A 13 9.63 -10.10 -9.92
N ALA A 14 9.39 -10.29 -8.62
CA ALA A 14 9.23 -9.18 -7.68
C ALA A 14 10.58 -8.50 -7.40
N VAL A 15 10.59 -7.17 -7.38
CA VAL A 15 11.76 -6.36 -7.02
C VAL A 15 11.55 -5.80 -5.61
N THR A 16 12.57 -5.86 -4.77
CA THR A 16 12.60 -5.24 -3.44
C THR A 16 13.83 -4.36 -3.33
N GLU A 17 13.63 -3.12 -2.89
CA GLU A 17 14.70 -2.15 -2.63
C GLU A 17 14.84 -1.96 -1.12
N TYR A 18 16.06 -2.13 -0.61
CA TYR A 18 16.42 -1.84 0.77
C TYR A 18 17.18 -0.52 0.82
N THR A 19 16.69 0.40 1.64
CA THR A 19 17.33 1.70 1.91
C THR A 19 18.00 1.68 3.28
N GLY A 20 19.05 2.47 3.48
CA GLY A 20 19.71 2.58 4.79
C GLY A 20 20.67 1.42 5.12
N PHE A 21 20.64 0.34 4.35
CA PHE A 21 21.52 -0.82 4.50
C PHE A 21 22.27 -1.13 3.20
N GLY A 22 23.58 -1.34 3.29
CA GLY A 22 24.42 -1.79 2.17
C GLY A 22 24.51 -3.31 2.13
N PHE A 23 23.38 -4.00 1.93
CA PHE A 23 23.37 -5.47 1.87
C PHE A 23 24.05 -5.96 0.59
N GLN A 24 25.02 -6.88 0.70
CA GLN A 24 25.64 -7.53 -0.45
C GLN A 24 25.11 -8.96 -0.69
N SER A 25 24.42 -9.53 0.29
CA SER A 25 23.92 -10.91 0.24
C SER A 25 22.63 -11.00 1.02
N ILE A 26 21.65 -11.74 0.51
CA ILE A 26 20.33 -11.87 1.13
C ILE A 26 19.80 -13.30 1.05
N THR A 27 19.07 -13.69 2.08
CA THR A 27 18.29 -14.93 2.20
C THR A 27 16.91 -14.55 2.72
N PRO A 28 15.90 -15.44 2.74
CA PRO A 28 14.57 -15.11 3.25
C PRO A 28 14.53 -14.61 4.71
N THR A 29 15.53 -14.96 5.53
CA THR A 29 15.54 -14.65 6.97
C THR A 29 16.72 -13.78 7.41
N HIS A 30 17.72 -13.57 6.56
CA HIS A 30 18.94 -12.83 6.92
C HIS A 30 19.52 -12.06 5.73
N ALA A 31 20.14 -10.93 6.01
CA ALA A 31 20.94 -10.14 5.07
C ALA A 31 22.34 -9.88 5.63
N GLY A 32 23.36 -9.91 4.76
CA GLY A 32 24.74 -9.60 5.10
C GLY A 32 25.14 -8.24 4.53
N SER A 33 25.75 -7.38 5.35
CA SER A 33 26.42 -6.15 4.92
C SER A 33 27.90 -6.15 5.36
N ALA A 34 28.68 -5.13 4.99
CA ALA A 34 30.02 -4.91 5.56
C ALA A 34 29.98 -4.67 7.09
N ALA A 35 28.83 -4.29 7.65
CA ALA A 35 28.63 -4.08 9.07
C ALA A 35 28.27 -5.37 9.84
N GLY A 36 28.03 -6.48 9.14
CA GLY A 36 27.74 -7.78 9.75
C GLY A 36 26.49 -8.47 9.20
N LEU A 37 25.95 -9.39 9.99
CA LEU A 37 24.76 -10.18 9.66
C LEU A 37 23.53 -9.57 10.35
N PHE A 38 22.46 -9.39 9.59
CA PHE A 38 21.19 -8.83 10.00
C PHE A 38 20.10 -9.88 9.86
N THR A 39 19.21 -9.97 10.83
CA THR A 39 18.01 -10.80 10.73
C THR A 39 16.90 -10.01 10.03
N LEU A 40 16.28 -10.60 9.02
CA LEU A 40 15.13 -10.02 8.33
C LEU A 40 13.84 -10.51 9.00
N GLY A 41 13.05 -9.58 9.52
CA GLY A 41 11.80 -9.84 10.21
C GLY A 41 11.62 -8.92 11.41
N GLY A 42 10.69 -9.29 12.29
CA GLY A 42 10.34 -8.50 13.48
C GLY A 42 9.41 -7.32 13.18
N ASP A 43 8.97 -6.66 14.24
CA ASP A 43 7.98 -5.56 14.18
C ASP A 43 8.63 -4.19 13.90
N THR A 44 9.97 -4.12 14.00
CA THR A 44 10.71 -2.85 13.91
C THR A 44 11.93 -2.94 13.01
N ASP A 45 12.21 -1.86 12.28
CA ASP A 45 13.48 -1.62 11.60
C ASP A 45 14.33 -0.65 12.45
N ALA A 46 15.39 -1.16 13.08
CA ALA A 46 16.23 -0.43 14.02
C ALA A 46 15.45 0.34 15.13
N GLY A 47 14.38 -0.27 15.65
CA GLY A 47 13.54 0.32 16.70
C GLY A 47 12.41 1.23 16.20
N GLN A 48 12.28 1.43 14.88
CA GLN A 48 11.14 2.12 14.27
C GLN A 48 10.10 1.12 13.76
N PRO A 49 8.79 1.33 13.95
CA PRO A 49 7.78 0.43 13.42
C PRO A 49 7.85 0.28 11.90
N ILE A 50 7.66 -0.93 11.40
CA ILE A 50 7.67 -1.20 9.95
C ILE A 50 6.30 -0.87 9.35
N VAL A 51 6.18 0.33 8.77
CA VAL A 51 4.97 0.74 8.03
C VAL A 51 5.02 0.18 6.61
N ALA A 52 4.18 -0.80 6.33
CA ALA A 52 3.97 -1.35 5.01
C ALA A 52 2.96 -0.53 4.23
N GLN A 53 3.25 -0.32 2.95
CA GLN A 53 2.38 0.37 2.01
C GLN A 53 2.19 -0.48 0.77
N VAL A 54 0.94 -0.58 0.30
CA VAL A 54 0.57 -1.26 -0.93
C VAL A 54 -0.25 -0.30 -1.75
N THR A 55 0.12 -0.07 -3.01
CA THR A 55 -0.65 0.77 -3.93
C THR A 55 -0.91 0.00 -5.21
N THR A 56 -2.17 -0.06 -5.64
CA THR A 56 -2.51 -0.66 -6.94
C THR A 56 -1.93 0.18 -8.07
N GLY A 57 -1.77 -0.42 -9.25
CA GLY A 57 -1.48 0.36 -10.46
C GLY A 57 -2.57 1.40 -10.71
N LYS A 58 -2.16 2.58 -11.20
CA LYS A 58 -3.10 3.60 -11.69
C LYS A 58 -3.69 3.10 -13.01
N GLN A 59 -5.02 3.01 -13.07
CA GLN A 59 -5.72 2.49 -14.25
C GLN A 59 -6.90 3.38 -14.62
N LEU A 60 -7.32 3.30 -15.89
CA LEU A 60 -8.59 3.88 -16.32
C LEU A 60 -9.73 3.01 -15.79
N TRP A 61 -10.54 3.56 -14.89
CA TRP A 61 -11.64 2.81 -14.28
C TRP A 61 -12.84 2.77 -15.21
N GLY A 62 -13.09 1.63 -15.84
CA GLY A 62 -14.25 1.37 -16.69
C GLY A 62 -14.25 2.14 -18.02
N GLY A 63 -14.40 3.47 -17.98
CA GLY A 63 -14.54 4.32 -19.16
C GLY A 63 -14.09 5.75 -18.92
N SER A 64 -14.27 6.62 -19.92
CA SER A 64 -13.71 7.98 -19.92
C SER A 64 -14.41 8.97 -18.99
N LEU A 65 -15.56 8.63 -18.42
CA LEU A 65 -16.30 9.51 -17.51
C LEU A 65 -15.61 9.52 -16.14
N LYS A 66 -15.59 10.70 -15.51
CA LYS A 66 -15.04 10.88 -14.17
C LYS A 66 -15.77 9.98 -13.18
N LYS A 67 -15.02 9.34 -12.28
CA LYS A 67 -15.51 8.46 -11.23
C LYS A 67 -15.44 9.15 -9.88
N THR A 68 -16.34 8.73 -9.01
CA THR A 68 -16.31 9.04 -7.59
C THR A 68 -16.29 7.73 -6.82
N ALA A 69 -15.25 7.52 -6.02
CA ALA A 69 -15.18 6.37 -5.12
C ALA A 69 -16.14 6.58 -3.95
N LEU A 70 -17.22 5.78 -3.91
CA LEU A 70 -18.26 5.88 -2.88
C LEU A 70 -17.83 5.19 -1.58
N MET A 71 -17.16 4.05 -1.71
CA MET A 71 -16.67 3.23 -0.61
C MET A 71 -15.52 2.36 -1.11
N VAL A 72 -14.51 2.17 -0.28
CA VAL A 72 -13.46 1.18 -0.50
C VAL A 72 -13.58 0.12 0.58
N TYR A 73 -13.58 -1.14 0.18
CA TYR A 73 -13.63 -2.31 1.03
C TYR A 73 -12.28 -3.01 1.00
N PHE A 74 -11.86 -3.49 2.16
CA PHE A 74 -10.62 -4.22 2.38
C PHE A 74 -10.96 -5.58 2.99
N SER A 75 -10.70 -6.64 2.24
CA SER A 75 -10.63 -7.99 2.80
C SER A 75 -9.29 -8.11 3.51
N LEU A 76 -9.31 -7.88 4.81
CA LEU A 76 -8.14 -7.61 5.64
C LEU A 76 -8.31 -8.23 7.02
N LYS A 77 -7.31 -9.00 7.45
CA LYS A 77 -7.15 -9.37 8.87
C LYS A 77 -6.07 -8.49 9.49
N GLY A 78 -6.31 -8.02 10.70
CA GLY A 78 -5.39 -7.15 11.41
C GLY A 78 -6.10 -6.43 12.55
N GLU A 79 -5.41 -5.47 13.15
CA GLU A 79 -5.90 -4.74 14.32
C GLU A 79 -5.61 -3.24 14.20
N GLY A 80 -6.23 -2.46 15.08
CA GLY A 80 -6.01 -1.02 15.18
C GLY A 80 -6.61 -0.22 14.02
N THR A 81 -5.82 0.69 13.47
CA THR A 81 -6.24 1.56 12.36
C THR A 81 -5.35 1.35 11.16
N SER A 82 -5.89 1.63 9.98
CA SER A 82 -5.15 1.63 8.73
C SER A 82 -5.55 2.84 7.91
N THR A 83 -4.74 3.14 6.89
CA THR A 83 -4.95 4.29 6.02
C THR A 83 -5.25 3.83 4.60
N LEU A 84 -6.35 4.33 4.04
CA LEU A 84 -6.62 4.30 2.62
C LEU A 84 -5.93 5.50 1.98
N THR A 85 -5.22 5.29 0.87
CA THR A 85 -4.76 6.36 -0.01
C THR A 85 -5.49 6.26 -1.36
N VAL A 86 -6.12 7.33 -1.80
CA VAL A 86 -6.69 7.43 -3.16
C VAL A 86 -5.78 8.35 -3.96
N THR A 87 -5.16 7.81 -5.00
CA THR A 87 -4.23 8.55 -5.86
C THR A 87 -4.89 8.82 -7.21
N GLY A 88 -5.06 10.10 -7.50
CA GLY A 88 -5.47 10.62 -8.80
C GLY A 88 -4.29 10.92 -9.71
N GLU A 89 -4.50 11.79 -10.68
CA GLU A 89 -3.49 12.20 -11.63
C GLU A 89 -2.45 13.13 -11.01
N GLU A 90 -2.91 14.16 -10.31
CA GLU A 90 -2.07 15.18 -9.68
C GLU A 90 -2.07 15.06 -8.15
N ASP A 91 -3.20 14.68 -7.57
CA ASP A 91 -3.41 14.70 -6.11
C ASP A 91 -3.46 13.30 -5.50
N SER A 92 -3.13 13.22 -4.21
CA SER A 92 -3.36 12.03 -3.39
C SER A 92 -4.07 12.40 -2.10
N TYR A 93 -5.01 11.54 -1.69
CA TYR A 93 -5.90 11.78 -0.56
C TYR A 93 -5.85 10.61 0.41
N SER A 94 -5.58 10.87 1.68
CA SER A 94 -5.47 9.83 2.71
C SER A 94 -6.61 9.89 3.72
N TYR A 95 -7.13 8.72 4.07
CA TYR A 95 -8.28 8.56 4.97
C TYR A 95 -8.02 7.39 5.93
N GLN A 96 -8.09 7.65 7.23
CA GLN A 96 -7.98 6.60 8.23
C GLN A 96 -9.29 5.81 8.36
N PHE A 97 -9.18 4.52 8.65
CA PHE A 97 -10.30 3.66 8.96
C PHE A 97 -9.94 2.61 10.03
N PRO A 98 -10.90 2.18 10.85
CA PRO A 98 -10.67 1.11 11.81
C PRO A 98 -10.63 -0.25 11.12
N VAL A 99 -9.65 -1.08 11.48
CA VAL A 99 -9.60 -2.48 11.06
C VAL A 99 -10.63 -3.27 11.86
N ARG A 100 -11.47 -4.04 11.17
CA ARG A 100 -12.56 -4.81 11.77
C ARG A 100 -12.17 -6.27 11.91
N ALA A 101 -12.42 -6.85 13.08
CA ALA A 101 -12.19 -8.26 13.38
C ALA A 101 -13.01 -9.23 12.51
N THR A 102 -14.04 -8.74 11.80
CA THR A 102 -14.85 -9.54 10.86
C THR A 102 -14.08 -9.95 9.61
N GLY A 103 -12.88 -9.41 9.36
CA GLY A 103 -12.10 -9.66 8.14
C GLY A 103 -12.46 -8.75 6.97
N GLU A 104 -13.47 -7.89 7.15
CA GLU A 104 -13.89 -6.90 6.16
C GLU A 104 -13.92 -5.52 6.80
N SER A 105 -13.03 -4.66 6.32
CA SER A 105 -12.96 -3.25 6.71
C SER A 105 -13.41 -2.36 5.56
N ARG A 106 -13.84 -1.14 5.87
CA ARG A 106 -14.24 -0.19 4.84
C ARG A 106 -13.84 1.23 5.19
N CYS A 107 -13.50 2.00 4.17
CA CYS A 107 -13.20 3.41 4.28
C CYS A 107 -14.03 4.20 3.26
N LYS A 108 -14.58 5.34 3.69
CA LYS A 108 -15.34 6.25 2.83
C LYS A 108 -14.43 7.40 2.40
N PRO A 109 -14.04 7.48 1.12
CA PRO A 109 -13.29 8.62 0.61
C PRO A 109 -14.10 9.92 0.64
N GLY A 110 -13.40 11.05 0.55
CA GLY A 110 -14.03 12.36 0.37
C GLY A 110 -14.77 12.44 -0.97
N GLN A 111 -15.91 13.13 -0.98
CA GLN A 111 -16.75 13.25 -2.17
C GLN A 111 -16.20 14.18 -3.26
N GLY A 112 -15.10 14.89 -2.98
CA GLY A 112 -14.46 15.83 -3.91
C GLY A 112 -13.67 15.15 -5.04
N ILE A 113 -13.31 13.88 -4.88
CA ILE A 113 -12.49 13.15 -5.85
C ILE A 113 -13.34 12.83 -7.09
N ARG A 114 -12.95 13.41 -8.22
CA ARG A 114 -13.64 13.28 -9.51
C ARG A 114 -12.64 13.03 -10.62
N GLU A 115 -12.25 11.76 -10.75
CA GLU A 115 -11.17 11.34 -11.65
C GLU A 115 -11.48 10.00 -12.31
N ASN A 116 -10.89 9.75 -13.47
CA ASN A 116 -11.06 8.51 -14.23
C ASN A 116 -9.83 7.59 -14.16
N TYR A 117 -8.65 8.16 -13.95
CA TYR A 117 -7.43 7.43 -13.62
C TYR A 117 -7.23 7.43 -12.11
N LEU A 118 -7.39 6.26 -11.48
CA LEU A 118 -7.32 6.13 -10.03
C LEU A 118 -6.48 4.91 -9.63
N ALA A 119 -5.71 5.08 -8.56
CA ALA A 119 -5.09 4.00 -7.81
C ALA A 119 -5.56 4.05 -6.35
N PHE A 120 -5.57 2.87 -5.71
CA PHE A 120 -6.01 2.71 -4.33
C PHE A 120 -4.89 2.05 -3.54
N GLY A 121 -4.58 2.64 -2.40
CA GLY A 121 -3.51 2.22 -1.52
C GLY A 121 -4.00 1.85 -0.13
N TYR A 122 -3.24 0.98 0.50
CA TYR A 122 -3.38 0.55 1.88
C TYR A 122 -2.07 0.82 2.62
N SER A 123 -2.16 1.27 3.87
CA SER A 123 -1.04 1.34 4.81
C SER A 123 -1.49 0.89 6.19
N ASN A 124 -0.70 0.05 6.87
CA ASN A 124 -0.88 -0.24 8.29
C ASN A 124 -0.34 0.93 9.12
N THR A 125 -1.10 1.40 10.12
CA THR A 125 -0.63 2.47 11.01
C THR A 125 0.30 1.87 12.07
N ASP A 126 1.39 2.56 12.41
CA ASP A 126 2.34 2.20 13.48
C ASP A 126 2.89 0.77 13.41
N GLY A 127 3.00 0.21 12.19
CA GLY A 127 3.52 -1.14 11.97
C GLY A 127 2.61 -2.27 12.44
N ALA A 128 1.31 -2.01 12.66
CA ALA A 128 0.36 -3.03 13.09
C ALA A 128 0.34 -4.25 12.15
N PRO A 129 0.24 -5.49 12.69
CA PRO A 129 0.22 -6.69 11.87
C PRO A 129 -1.03 -6.73 10.98
N PHE A 130 -0.84 -7.17 9.74
CA PHE A 130 -1.94 -7.28 8.79
C PHE A 130 -1.74 -8.40 7.78
N GLN A 131 -2.86 -8.88 7.24
CA GLN A 131 -2.92 -9.73 6.06
C GLN A 131 -3.98 -9.12 5.13
N LEU A 132 -3.55 -8.57 4.00
CA LEU A 132 -4.41 -7.98 2.99
C LEU A 132 -4.62 -8.97 1.84
N ASP A 133 -5.87 -9.39 1.65
CA ASP A 133 -6.24 -10.32 0.58
C ASP A 133 -6.79 -9.57 -0.65
N ARG A 134 -7.56 -8.48 -0.43
CA ARG A 134 -8.24 -7.77 -1.52
C ARG A 134 -8.58 -6.32 -1.20
N ILE A 135 -8.50 -5.47 -2.22
CA ILE A 135 -9.09 -4.12 -2.24
C ILE A 135 -10.22 -4.12 -3.27
N GLU A 136 -11.43 -3.76 -2.84
CA GLU A 136 -12.59 -3.58 -3.71
C GLU A 136 -13.11 -2.15 -3.61
N VAL A 137 -13.46 -1.57 -4.77
CA VAL A 137 -13.89 -0.18 -4.82
C VAL A 137 -15.29 -0.09 -5.42
N LEU A 138 -16.21 0.48 -4.65
CA LEU A 138 -17.51 0.88 -5.15
C LEU A 138 -17.40 2.25 -5.81
N VAL A 139 -17.46 2.29 -7.14
CA VAL A 139 -17.38 3.53 -7.92
C VAL A 139 -18.75 3.94 -8.46
N ALA A 140 -19.02 5.25 -8.43
CA ALA A 140 -20.07 5.87 -9.22
C ALA A 140 -19.46 6.60 -10.42
N GLU A 141 -20.15 6.55 -11.55
CA GLU A 141 -19.76 7.25 -12.77
C GLU A 141 -20.52 8.57 -12.91
N SER A 142 -19.85 9.63 -13.37
CA SER A 142 -20.50 10.88 -13.73
C SER A 142 -21.44 10.69 -14.91
N LYS A 143 -22.60 11.35 -14.89
CA LYS A 143 -23.54 11.33 -16.03
C LYS A 143 -23.04 12.11 -17.25
N THR A 144 -22.18 13.11 -17.05
CA THR A 144 -21.82 14.07 -18.10
C THR A 144 -20.34 14.46 -18.14
N ARG A 145 -19.58 14.32 -17.04
CA ARG A 145 -18.21 14.86 -16.96
C ARG A 145 -17.17 13.85 -17.43
N ARG A 146 -16.39 14.25 -18.43
CA ARG A 146 -15.24 13.50 -18.98
C ARG A 146 -13.91 14.25 -18.80
N VAL A 147 -13.98 15.58 -18.75
CA VAL A 147 -12.88 16.51 -18.51
C VAL A 147 -13.15 17.23 -17.20
#